data_AF-A0A1D2AC79-F1
#
_entry.id   AF-A0A1D2AC79-F1
#
_cell.length_a   1.000
_cell.length_b   1.000
_cell.length_c   1.000
_cell.angle_alpha   90.00
_cell.angle_beta   90.00
_cell.angle_gamma   90.00
#
_symmetry.space_group_name_H-M   'P 1'
#
loop_
_entity.id
_entity.type
_entity.pdbx_description
1 polymer ?
#
loop_
_entity_poly.entity_id
_entity_poly.type
_entity_poly.pdbx_seq_one_letter_code
_entity_poly.pdbx_strand_id
1 'polypeptide(L)'
;KHPHTLMSSFDKLKGSVCSAIGRSRADLPRSPLGLRRARAMTATQAAPYPRLVAFDLDATLWLPEMYMLSGPPFRVDPDDPQCVLDRGGEQVELMGSSREILAELATQPQWQDTEVCDMGWESRDTVASLCAGLRGDPSMV
;
A
#
# COMPACT_ATOMS: atom_id res chain seq x y z
N LYS A 1 14.75 -4.41 -25.47
CA LYS A 1 13.60 -3.62 -25.99
C LYS A 1 12.32 -4.17 -25.36
N HIS A 2 11.88 -3.66 -24.21
CA HIS A 2 10.50 -3.69 -23.70
C HIS A 2 10.43 -2.86 -22.40
N PRO A 3 10.46 -1.52 -22.47
CA PRO A 3 10.36 -0.67 -21.26
C PRO A 3 8.91 -0.31 -20.86
N HIS A 4 7.87 -0.92 -21.46
CA HIS A 4 6.49 -0.45 -21.33
C HIS A 4 5.57 -1.29 -20.42
N THR A 5 6.04 -2.39 -19.84
CA THR A 5 5.17 -3.30 -19.07
C THR A 5 5.11 -2.97 -17.58
N LEU A 6 6.13 -2.31 -17.02
CA LEU A 6 6.19 -2.01 -15.57
C LEU A 6 5.25 -0.88 -15.14
N MET A 7 4.93 0.09 -16.02
CA MET A 7 4.05 1.21 -15.67
C MET A 7 2.57 0.79 -15.52
N SER A 8 2.12 -0.26 -16.21
CA SER A 8 0.70 -0.68 -16.19
C SER A 8 0.30 -1.46 -14.94
N SER A 9 1.25 -2.12 -14.25
CA SER A 9 0.93 -2.93 -13.06
C SER A 9 0.69 -2.10 -11.81
N PHE A 10 1.20 -0.86 -11.75
CA PHE A 10 1.02 0.02 -10.60
C PHE A 10 -0.33 0.74 -10.56
N ASP A 11 -1.13 0.70 -11.63
CA ASP A 11 -2.48 1.28 -11.63
C ASP A 11 -3.42 0.59 -10.63
N LYS A 12 -3.15 -0.68 -10.29
CA LYS A 12 -3.93 -1.41 -9.30
C LYS A 12 -3.78 -0.87 -7.87
N LEU A 13 -2.66 -0.22 -7.57
CA LEU A 13 -2.42 0.49 -6.30
C LEU A 13 -3.08 1.86 -6.23
N LYS A 14 -3.54 2.42 -7.36
CA LYS A 14 -4.25 3.71 -7.40
C LYS A 14 -5.72 3.61 -6.94
N GLY A 15 -6.27 2.40 -6.86
CA GLY A 15 -7.71 2.15 -6.74
C GLY A 15 -8.30 1.98 -5.34
N SER A 16 -7.51 1.72 -4.29
CA SER A 16 -8.04 1.50 -2.94
C SER A 16 -7.90 2.75 -2.07
N VAL A 17 -8.61 3.82 -2.45
CA VAL A 17 -8.83 4.95 -1.56
C VAL A 17 -9.89 4.53 -0.55
N CYS A 18 -9.47 4.26 0.68
CA CYS A 18 -10.33 3.99 1.82
C CYS A 18 -11.31 5.17 2.05
N SER A 19 -12.49 5.12 1.43
CA SER A 19 -13.64 5.96 1.75
C SER A 19 -14.52 5.20 2.75
N ALA A 20 -14.05 5.08 3.99
CA ALA A 20 -14.80 4.41 5.05
C ALA A 20 -14.67 5.13 6.41
N ILE A 21 -14.90 6.44 6.45
CA ILE A 21 -15.21 7.15 7.71
C ILE A 21 -16.40 8.07 7.43
N GLY A 22 -17.61 7.63 7.79
CA GLY A 22 -18.81 8.46 7.68
C GLY A 22 -20.12 7.71 7.48
N ARG A 23 -20.44 6.71 8.32
CA ARG A 23 -21.86 6.39 8.57
C ARG A 23 -22.13 6.49 10.07
N SER A 24 -22.94 7.48 10.40
CA SER A 24 -23.49 7.76 11.72
C SER A 24 -24.13 6.50 12.33
N ARG A 25 -23.90 6.30 13.62
CA ARG A 25 -24.25 5.12 14.43
C ARG A 25 -25.75 5.03 14.78
N ALA A 26 -26.62 5.70 14.03
CA ALA A 26 -27.99 5.99 14.45
C ALA A 26 -29.10 5.10 13.85
N ASP A 27 -28.87 4.34 12.77
CA ASP A 27 -29.96 3.62 12.09
C ASP A 27 -29.76 2.09 12.04
N LEU A 28 -29.92 1.41 13.17
CA LEU A 28 -30.18 -0.03 13.18
C LEU A 28 -31.50 -0.33 13.93
N PRO A 29 -32.51 -0.92 13.29
CA PRO A 29 -33.72 -1.36 13.96
C PRO A 29 -33.40 -2.54 14.89
N ARG A 30 -33.88 -2.46 16.14
CA ARG A 30 -33.83 -3.56 17.11
C ARG A 30 -34.92 -4.57 16.76
N SER A 31 -34.54 -5.75 16.29
CA SER A 31 -35.45 -6.91 16.23
C SER A 31 -35.26 -7.81 17.46
N PRO A 32 -36.35 -8.39 18.00
CA PRO A 32 -36.31 -9.20 19.20
C PRO A 32 -35.83 -10.62 18.90
N LEU A 33 -35.33 -11.24 19.96
CA LEU A 33 -34.90 -12.63 20.09
C LEU A 33 -35.68 -13.62 19.20
N GLY A 34 -35.00 -14.18 18.22
CA GLY A 34 -35.46 -15.31 17.42
C GLY A 34 -34.27 -16.24 17.19
N LEU A 35 -34.41 -17.51 17.59
CA LEU A 35 -33.40 -18.56 17.50
C LEU A 35 -32.64 -18.52 16.17
N ARG A 36 -31.35 -18.17 16.21
CA ARG A 36 -30.46 -18.40 15.08
C ARG A 36 -30.10 -19.88 15.06
N ARG A 37 -30.73 -20.63 14.15
CA ARG A 37 -30.16 -21.88 13.64
C ARG A 37 -28.72 -21.57 13.23
N ALA A 38 -27.74 -22.16 13.92
CA ALA A 38 -26.37 -22.17 13.45
C ALA A 38 -26.37 -22.90 12.11
N ARG A 39 -26.40 -22.15 11.01
CA ARG A 39 -26.09 -22.70 9.69
C ARG A 39 -24.66 -23.19 9.82
N ALA A 40 -24.47 -24.51 9.76
CA ALA A 40 -23.15 -25.09 9.65
C ALA A 40 -22.44 -24.35 8.51
N MET A 41 -21.44 -23.55 8.86
CA MET A 41 -20.55 -22.95 7.89
C MET A 41 -19.78 -24.12 7.32
N THR A 42 -20.22 -24.66 6.19
CA THR A 42 -19.33 -25.37 5.30
C THR A 42 -18.18 -24.41 5.09
N ALA A 43 -17.01 -24.74 5.64
CA ALA A 43 -15.78 -23.99 5.42
C ALA A 43 -15.60 -23.95 3.90
N THR A 44 -16.01 -22.83 3.29
CA THR A 44 -15.62 -22.52 1.92
C THR A 44 -14.12 -22.53 1.98
N GLN A 45 -13.50 -23.49 1.30
CA GLN A 45 -12.05 -23.56 1.17
C GLN A 45 -11.61 -22.15 0.79
N ALA A 46 -10.92 -21.48 1.72
CA ALA A 46 -10.57 -20.08 1.54
C ALA A 46 -9.84 -19.97 0.20
N ALA A 47 -10.16 -18.93 -0.56
CA ALA A 47 -9.45 -18.66 -1.81
C ALA A 47 -7.93 -18.75 -1.52
N PRO A 48 -7.13 -19.31 -2.44
CA PRO A 48 -5.72 -19.58 -2.18
C PRO A 48 -4.91 -18.32 -1.87
N TYR A 49 -5.45 -17.14 -2.18
CA TYR A 49 -4.82 -15.84 -1.95
C TYR A 49 -5.72 -14.92 -1.10
N PRO A 50 -5.11 -14.07 -0.25
CA PRO A 50 -5.83 -13.07 0.52
C PRO A 50 -6.47 -12.03 -0.40
N ARG A 51 -7.63 -11.48 0.01
CA ARG A 51 -8.28 -10.37 -0.70
C ARG A 51 -7.64 -9.02 -0.42
N LEU A 52 -6.90 -8.89 0.68
CA LEU A 52 -6.25 -7.66 1.12
C LEU A 52 -4.92 -8.01 1.78
N VAL A 53 -3.86 -7.31 1.40
CA VAL A 53 -2.57 -7.30 2.06
C VAL A 53 -2.33 -5.89 2.59
N ALA A 54 -2.17 -5.76 3.90
CA ALA A 54 -1.86 -4.50 4.55
C ALA A 54 -0.39 -4.48 4.96
N PHE A 55 0.34 -3.44 4.54
CA PHE A 55 1.71 -3.20 4.99
C PHE A 55 1.73 -2.03 5.96
N ASP A 56 2.44 -2.21 7.06
CA ASP A 56 2.98 -1.07 7.82
C ASP A 56 4.07 -0.38 6.98
N LEU A 57 4.46 0.83 7.36
CA LEU A 57 5.36 1.67 6.58
C LEU A 57 6.79 1.67 7.17
N ASP A 58 7.00 2.46 8.21
CA ASP A 58 8.30 2.64 8.86
C ASP A 58 8.83 1.31 9.41
N ALA A 59 10.13 1.05 9.18
CA ALA A 59 10.81 -0.19 9.55
C ALA A 59 10.18 -1.50 8.99
N THR A 60 9.23 -1.37 8.06
CA THR A 60 8.63 -2.49 7.33
C THR A 60 9.00 -2.42 5.86
N LEU A 61 8.71 -1.29 5.19
CA LEU A 61 8.97 -1.12 3.77
C LEU A 61 10.27 -0.37 3.50
N TRP A 62 10.63 0.61 4.33
CA TRP A 62 11.78 1.48 4.08
C TRP A 62 12.56 1.83 5.34
N LEU A 63 13.77 2.32 5.09
CA LEU A 63 14.61 3.02 6.07
C LEU A 63 15.26 4.25 5.40
N PRO A 64 15.63 5.27 6.19
CA PRO A 64 15.32 5.49 7.61
C PRO A 64 13.82 5.67 7.91
N GLU A 65 13.42 5.58 9.19
CA GLU A 65 12.04 5.84 9.62
C GLU A 65 11.66 7.32 9.41
N MET A 66 10.38 7.63 9.19
CA MET A 66 9.93 8.96 8.77
C MET A 66 10.31 10.07 9.77
N TYR A 67 10.30 9.78 11.07
CA TYR A 67 10.70 10.76 12.09
C TYR A 67 12.20 11.09 12.08
N MET A 68 13.02 10.27 11.41
CA MET A 68 14.44 10.50 11.23
C MET A 68 14.71 11.46 10.05
N LEU A 69 13.70 11.72 9.22
CA LEU A 69 13.82 12.53 8.01
C LEU A 69 13.44 13.99 8.27
N SER A 70 14.02 14.87 7.46
CA SER A 70 13.61 16.28 7.34
C SER A 70 12.27 16.46 6.62
N GLY A 71 11.70 15.36 6.11
CA GLY A 71 10.42 15.28 5.46
C GLY A 71 10.43 15.77 4.00
N PRO A 72 9.24 15.98 3.40
CA PRO A 72 9.11 16.36 2.00
C PRO A 72 9.66 17.78 1.72
N PRO A 73 9.93 18.11 0.44
CA PRO A 73 9.72 17.29 -0.75
C PRO A 73 10.75 16.16 -0.89
N PHE A 74 10.30 15.01 -1.39
CA PHE A 74 11.18 13.91 -1.78
C PHE A 74 11.52 14.00 -3.27
N ARG A 75 12.74 13.62 -3.64
CA ARG A 75 13.23 13.60 -5.01
C ARG A 75 13.98 12.32 -5.29
N VAL A 76 13.94 11.83 -6.53
CA VAL A 76 14.76 10.67 -6.91
C VAL A 76 16.24 11.03 -6.76
N ASP A 77 17.03 10.13 -6.20
CA ASP A 77 18.47 10.30 -6.10
C ASP A 77 19.09 10.18 -7.51
N PRO A 78 19.86 11.19 -7.99
CA PRO A 78 20.46 11.16 -9.31
C PRO A 78 21.55 10.08 -9.46
N ASP A 79 22.18 9.67 -8.36
CA ASP A 79 23.25 8.68 -8.35
C ASP A 79 22.71 7.25 -8.17
N ASP A 80 21.55 7.10 -7.49
CA ASP A 80 20.86 5.83 -7.32
C ASP A 80 19.33 5.96 -7.53
N PRO A 81 18.80 5.59 -8.71
CA PRO A 81 17.37 5.73 -9.01
C PRO A 81 16.48 4.78 -8.20
N GLN A 82 17.04 3.88 -7.39
CA GLN A 82 16.27 3.04 -6.47
C GLN A 82 16.00 3.73 -5.13
N CYS A 83 16.66 4.86 -4.89
CA CYS A 83 16.59 5.63 -3.67
C CYS A 83 15.95 7.00 -3.92
N VAL A 84 15.46 7.60 -2.85
CA VAL A 84 14.99 8.99 -2.88
C VAL A 84 15.70 9.80 -1.81
N LEU A 85 15.85 11.09 -2.06
CA LEU A 85 16.39 12.05 -1.12
C LEU A 85 15.24 12.84 -0.49
N ASP A 86 15.28 13.02 0.81
CA ASP A 86 14.41 13.95 1.52
C ASP A 86 14.84 15.42 1.27
N ARG A 87 14.13 16.37 1.91
CA ARG A 87 14.47 17.80 1.84
C ARG A 87 15.87 18.12 2.41
N GLY A 88 16.36 17.34 3.37
CA GLY A 88 17.68 17.46 3.97
C GLY A 88 18.81 16.82 3.15
N GLY A 89 18.46 16.03 2.12
CA GLY A 89 19.41 15.24 1.35
C GLY A 89 19.70 13.85 1.94
N GLU A 90 18.93 13.42 2.94
CA GLU A 90 19.01 12.07 3.49
C GLU A 90 18.40 11.06 2.53
N GLN A 91 19.06 9.93 2.35
CA GLN A 91 18.65 8.90 1.42
C GLN A 91 17.64 7.94 2.10
N VAL A 92 16.53 7.68 1.42
CA VAL A 92 15.49 6.73 1.81
C VAL A 92 15.42 5.63 0.77
N GLU A 93 15.43 4.38 1.23
CA GLU A 93 15.44 3.19 0.38
C GLU A 93 14.42 2.14 0.86
N LEU A 94 13.95 1.31 -0.08
CA LEU A 94 13.15 0.14 0.27
C LEU A 94 14.03 -0.95 0.87
N MET A 95 13.59 -1.55 1.98
CA MET A 95 14.34 -2.58 2.68
C MET A 95 14.27 -3.94 1.98
N GLY A 96 15.39 -4.65 1.91
CA GLY A 96 15.43 -6.07 1.53
C GLY A 96 14.68 -6.38 0.22
N SER A 97 13.83 -7.41 0.26
CA SER A 97 13.00 -7.81 -0.90
C SER A 97 11.69 -7.04 -1.03
N SER A 98 11.48 -5.94 -0.30
CA SER A 98 10.22 -5.17 -0.34
C SER A 98 9.86 -4.74 -1.76
N ARG A 99 10.85 -4.30 -2.56
CA ARG A 99 10.63 -3.94 -3.97
C ARG A 99 10.12 -5.12 -4.80
N GLU A 100 10.68 -6.30 -4.61
CA GLU A 100 10.34 -7.53 -5.34
C GLU A 100 8.95 -8.03 -4.95
N ILE A 101 8.62 -8.00 -3.65
CA ILE A 101 7.32 -8.40 -3.11
C ILE A 101 6.22 -7.48 -3.63
N LEU A 102 6.43 -6.15 -3.55
CA LEU A 102 5.46 -5.19 -4.08
C LEU A 102 5.29 -5.33 -5.59
N ALA A 103 6.37 -5.60 -6.33
CA ALA A 103 6.29 -5.88 -7.77
C ALA A 103 5.52 -7.18 -8.05
N GLU A 104 5.72 -8.24 -7.27
CA GLU A 104 4.99 -9.50 -7.41
C GLU A 104 3.49 -9.30 -7.20
N LEU A 105 3.10 -8.64 -6.11
CA LEU A 105 1.70 -8.36 -5.77
C LEU A 105 0.99 -7.53 -6.86
N ALA A 106 1.73 -6.65 -7.55
CA ALA A 106 1.21 -5.81 -8.61
C ALA A 106 1.16 -6.49 -9.99
N THR A 107 2.04 -7.46 -10.25
CA THR A 107 2.26 -8.00 -11.61
C THR A 107 1.78 -9.43 -11.81
N GLN A 108 1.82 -10.28 -10.78
CA GLN A 108 1.52 -11.69 -10.99
C GLN A 108 0.00 -11.95 -11.02
N PRO A 109 -0.50 -12.74 -12.00
CA PRO A 109 -1.93 -13.00 -12.16
C PRO A 109 -2.60 -13.61 -10.93
N GLN A 110 -1.87 -14.40 -10.14
CA GLN A 110 -2.42 -15.01 -8.93
C GLN A 110 -2.90 -14.01 -7.87
N TRP A 111 -2.34 -12.79 -7.88
CA TRP A 111 -2.69 -11.73 -6.95
C TRP A 111 -3.72 -10.77 -7.55
N GLN A 112 -4.30 -11.05 -8.72
CA GLN A 112 -5.18 -10.12 -9.46
C GLN A 112 -6.38 -9.62 -8.63
N ASP A 113 -6.88 -10.42 -7.68
CA ASP A 113 -8.02 -10.09 -6.82
C ASP A 113 -7.61 -9.64 -5.41
N THR A 114 -6.30 -9.50 -5.17
CA THR A 114 -5.72 -8.99 -3.94
C THR A 114 -5.53 -7.48 -4.03
N GLU A 115 -6.09 -6.75 -3.08
CA GLU A 115 -5.81 -5.32 -2.85
C GLU A 115 -4.60 -5.16 -1.94
N VAL A 116 -3.88 -4.05 -2.09
CA VAL A 116 -2.76 -3.69 -1.21
C VAL A 116 -3.04 -2.31 -0.62
N CYS A 117 -2.89 -2.18 0.69
CA CYS A 117 -3.02 -0.90 1.38
C CYS A 117 -1.82 -0.66 2.31
N ASP A 118 -1.40 0.59 2.39
CA ASP A 118 -0.51 1.07 3.44
C ASP A 118 -1.29 1.43 4.71
N MET A 119 -0.65 1.21 5.85
CA MET A 119 -1.16 1.56 7.17
C MET A 119 -0.08 2.38 7.88
N GLY A 120 -0.28 3.69 7.96
CA GLY A 120 0.64 4.61 8.64
C GLY A 120 -0.12 5.65 9.46
N TRP A 121 0.57 6.29 10.41
CA TRP A 121 0.02 7.39 11.21
C TRP A 121 0.46 8.76 10.68
N GLU A 122 1.42 8.76 9.77
CA GLU A 122 1.96 9.92 9.07
C GLU A 122 0.91 10.55 8.15
N SER A 123 1.14 11.82 7.78
CA SER A 123 0.29 12.50 6.79
C SER A 123 0.27 11.72 5.47
N ARG A 124 -0.94 11.49 4.95
CA ARG A 124 -1.18 10.78 3.68
C ARG A 124 -0.37 11.36 2.53
N ASP A 125 -0.18 12.67 2.50
CA ASP A 125 0.53 13.36 1.41
C ASP A 125 2.04 13.08 1.46
N THR A 126 2.61 13.03 2.66
CA THR A 126 4.03 12.68 2.88
C THR A 126 4.30 11.26 2.42
N VAL A 127 3.48 10.31 2.88
CA VAL A 127 3.57 8.89 2.52
C VAL A 127 3.40 8.71 1.00
N ALA A 128 2.38 9.35 0.42
CA ALA A 128 2.11 9.23 -1.00
C ALA A 128 3.28 9.73 -1.87
N SER A 129 3.91 10.85 -1.50
CA SER A 129 5.06 11.41 -2.20
C SER A 129 6.29 10.50 -2.07
N LEU A 130 6.64 10.03 -0.86
CA LEU A 130 7.75 9.11 -0.66
C LEU A 130 7.56 7.82 -1.46
N CYS A 131 6.39 7.20 -1.33
CA CYS A 131 6.04 5.99 -2.07
C CYS A 131 6.11 6.20 -3.58
N ALA A 132 5.70 7.36 -4.10
CA ALA A 132 5.82 7.66 -5.54
C ALA A 132 7.29 7.71 -5.98
N GLY A 133 8.17 8.25 -5.15
CA GLY A 133 9.59 8.38 -5.48
C GLY A 133 10.29 7.04 -5.44
N LEU A 134 10.03 6.22 -4.42
CA LEU A 134 10.59 4.86 -4.30
C LEU A 134 10.12 3.93 -5.42
N ARG A 135 8.96 4.20 -6.01
CA ARG A 135 8.46 3.50 -7.21
C ARG A 135 9.13 3.95 -8.50
N GLY A 136 9.89 5.04 -8.49
CA GLY A 136 10.50 5.62 -9.68
C GLY A 136 9.48 6.28 -10.61
N ASP A 137 8.42 6.88 -10.06
CA ASP A 137 7.41 7.59 -10.88
C ASP A 137 8.06 8.81 -11.56
N PRO A 138 8.07 8.86 -12.92
CA PRO A 138 8.70 9.94 -13.67
C PRO A 138 7.95 11.29 -13.55
N SER A 139 6.83 11.38 -12.84
CA SER A 139 6.13 12.64 -12.55
C SER A 139 6.75 13.48 -11.43
N MET A 140 7.81 12.98 -10.77
CA MET A 140 8.52 13.69 -9.68
C MET A 140 9.92 14.21 -10.05
N VAL A 141 10.18 14.41 -11.35
CA VAL A 141 11.32 15.20 -11.88
C VAL A 141 10.89 16.61 -12.27
#